data_AF-A0A918J015-F1
#
_entry.id   AF-A0A918J015-F1
#
_cell.length_a   1.000
_cell.length_b   1.000
_cell.length_c   1.000
_cell.angle_alpha   90.00
_cell.angle_beta   90.00
_cell.angle_gamma   90.00
#
_symmetry.space_group_name_H-M   'P 1'
#
loop_
_entity.id
_entity.type
_entity.pdbx_description
1 polymer ?
#
loop_
_entity_poly.entity_id
_entity_poly.type
_entity_poly.pdbx_seq_one_letter_code
_entity_poly.pdbx_strand_id
1 'polypeptide(L)'
;MIIFIVPIKSAQISSNWEVFSILVERTMRSICQQTSSNFKVVAVCHEIPKLNFQHPALEFIQVDFDPPTAKNIEKLQSDDPLNYRNAAKEADKAKKIMQGVAYSKKYNASHYMVVDADDCISKHIAKLAEEDTNNVPGWFIKQGYIYNEGSNLIFLNKNTFNVLCGTCIVVRSEYINQLLQEKPYPLYNHDFTTLGTGEKLQPLPFPGAIYSIGNTENYCSTPEAVKKMNSYNFLTKDFYENIIRKLMKYRVKLVTDGFRKEFGLTKLDFSSVFTK
;
A
#
# COMPACT_ATOMS: atom_id res chain seq x y z
N MET A 1 -10.01 -14.45 -11.38
CA MET A 1 -10.24 -13.83 -10.06
C MET A 1 -8.94 -13.24 -9.54
N ILE A 2 -8.95 -11.98 -9.09
CA ILE A 2 -7.83 -11.37 -8.35
C ILE A 2 -8.03 -11.50 -6.84
N ILE A 3 -6.95 -11.66 -6.08
CA ILE A 3 -6.98 -11.57 -4.62
C ILE A 3 -6.13 -10.39 -4.16
N PHE A 4 -6.77 -9.49 -3.42
CA PHE A 4 -6.09 -8.40 -2.74
C PHE A 4 -5.63 -8.88 -1.36
N ILE A 5 -4.33 -8.79 -1.08
CA ILE A 5 -3.73 -9.12 0.20
C ILE A 5 -3.45 -7.82 0.95
N VAL A 6 -4.02 -7.66 2.14
CA VAL A 6 -3.84 -6.44 2.96
C VAL A 6 -3.14 -6.79 4.26
N PRO A 7 -1.82 -6.57 4.38
CA PRO A 7 -1.12 -6.73 5.65
C PRO A 7 -1.43 -5.56 6.59
N ILE A 8 -2.06 -5.85 7.72
CA ILE A 8 -2.44 -4.89 8.76
C ILE A 8 -1.42 -5.00 9.90
N LYS A 9 -0.80 -3.87 10.28
CA LYS A 9 0.14 -3.84 11.42
C LYS A 9 -0.58 -4.15 12.74
N SER A 10 0.15 -4.64 13.73
CA SER A 10 -0.42 -4.91 15.06
C SER A 10 -0.80 -3.61 15.78
N ALA A 11 -1.84 -3.67 16.61
CA ALA A 11 -2.21 -2.61 17.54
C ALA A 11 -1.06 -2.20 18.47
N GLN A 12 -0.15 -3.12 18.79
CA GLN A 12 1.05 -2.86 19.59
C GLN A 12 2.10 -1.98 18.87
N ILE A 13 1.97 -1.82 17.55
CA ILE A 13 2.85 -1.00 16.72
C ILE A 13 2.18 0.34 16.34
N SER A 14 0.85 0.38 16.34
CA SER A 14 0.09 1.59 16.04
C SER A 14 0.25 2.62 17.17
N SER A 15 0.42 3.89 16.79
CA SER A 15 0.40 5.00 17.77
C SER A 15 -1.02 5.31 18.23
N ASN A 16 -2.01 5.16 17.34
CA ASN A 16 -3.42 5.29 17.63
C ASN A 16 -4.23 4.26 16.82
N TRP A 17 -4.61 3.18 17.48
CA TRP A 17 -5.33 2.07 16.85
C TRP A 17 -6.73 2.45 16.33
N GLU A 18 -7.40 3.43 16.95
CA GLU A 18 -8.71 3.91 16.51
C GLU A 18 -8.59 4.70 15.19
N VAL A 19 -7.61 5.61 15.09
CA VAL A 19 -7.27 6.31 13.84
C VAL A 19 -6.88 5.31 12.75
N PHE A 20 -6.03 4.34 13.09
CA PHE A 20 -5.59 3.34 12.13
C PHE A 20 -6.74 2.44 11.65
N SER A 21 -7.66 2.05 12.53
CA SER A 21 -8.84 1.27 12.16
C SER A 21 -9.74 2.01 11.15
N ILE A 22 -9.85 3.34 11.27
CA ILE A 22 -10.58 4.18 10.29
C ILE A 22 -9.89 4.16 8.92
N LEU A 23 -8.55 4.23 8.88
CA LEU A 23 -7.77 4.11 7.64
C LEU A 23 -8.00 2.73 7.00
N VAL A 24 -7.89 1.66 7.79
CA VAL A 24 -8.17 0.28 7.34
C VAL A 24 -9.56 0.18 6.76
N GLU A 25 -10.59 0.74 7.42
CA GLU A 25 -11.95 0.71 6.90
C GLU A 25 -12.05 1.38 5.52
N ARG A 26 -11.42 2.54 5.34
CA ARG A 26 -11.39 3.23 4.05
C ARG A 26 -10.69 2.39 2.98
N THR A 27 -9.57 1.77 3.31
CA THR A 27 -8.88 0.83 2.40
C THR A 27 -9.77 -0.35 2.03
N MET A 28 -10.45 -0.98 3.00
CA MET A 28 -11.38 -2.08 2.71
C MET A 28 -12.52 -1.65 1.79
N ARG A 29 -13.11 -0.47 2.03
CA ARG A 29 -14.17 0.10 1.18
C ARG A 29 -13.65 0.41 -0.22
N SER A 30 -12.45 0.98 -0.33
CA SER A 30 -11.76 1.29 -1.59
C SER A 30 -11.51 0.03 -2.43
N ILE A 31 -11.03 -1.05 -1.79
CA ILE A 31 -10.86 -2.32 -2.48
C ILE A 31 -12.24 -2.88 -2.87
N CYS A 32 -13.21 -2.94 -1.95
CA CYS A 32 -14.48 -3.61 -2.19
C CYS A 32 -15.42 -2.90 -3.18
N GLN A 33 -15.09 -1.70 -3.64
CA GLN A 33 -15.86 -1.02 -4.69
C GLN A 33 -15.42 -1.37 -6.12
N GLN A 34 -14.65 -2.45 -6.33
CA GLN A 34 -14.27 -2.91 -7.67
C GLN A 34 -15.50 -3.05 -8.59
N THR A 35 -15.34 -2.72 -9.87
CA THR A 35 -16.41 -2.82 -10.88
C THR A 35 -16.65 -4.25 -11.36
N SER A 36 -15.72 -5.17 -11.09
CA SER A 36 -15.91 -6.61 -11.25
C SER A 36 -16.11 -7.22 -9.86
N SER A 37 -17.04 -8.18 -9.74
CA SER A 37 -17.22 -8.98 -8.51
C SER A 37 -16.23 -10.14 -8.41
N ASN A 38 -15.37 -10.34 -9.42
CA ASN A 38 -14.43 -11.45 -9.53
C ASN A 38 -13.15 -11.19 -8.72
N PHE A 39 -13.32 -10.92 -7.42
CA PHE A 39 -12.23 -10.66 -6.48
C PHE A 39 -12.50 -11.21 -5.06
N LYS A 40 -11.41 -11.35 -4.31
CA LYS A 40 -11.43 -11.54 -2.85
C LYS A 40 -10.45 -10.57 -2.18
N VAL A 41 -10.69 -10.28 -0.91
CA VAL A 41 -9.81 -9.48 -0.04
C VAL A 41 -9.45 -10.33 1.16
N VAL A 42 -8.15 -10.56 1.37
CA VAL A 42 -7.61 -11.27 2.53
C VAL A 42 -6.81 -10.28 3.35
N ALA A 43 -7.42 -9.84 4.45
CA ALA A 43 -6.83 -8.92 5.41
C ALA A 43 -6.12 -9.72 6.51
N VAL A 44 -4.81 -9.51 6.65
CA VAL A 44 -3.94 -10.30 7.53
C VAL A 44 -3.51 -9.43 8.70
N CYS A 45 -3.87 -9.81 9.92
CA CYS A 45 -3.71 -8.97 11.11
C CYS A 45 -3.28 -9.80 12.33
N HIS A 46 -2.76 -9.16 13.38
CA HIS A 46 -2.68 -9.81 14.69
C HIS A 46 -4.01 -9.60 15.40
N GLU A 47 -4.41 -8.33 15.54
CA GLU A 47 -5.70 -7.90 16.05
C GLU A 47 -6.60 -7.42 14.90
N ILE A 48 -7.85 -7.90 14.85
CA ILE A 48 -8.83 -7.42 13.87
C ILE A 48 -9.20 -5.97 14.23
N PRO A 49 -9.00 -4.99 13.33
CA PRO A 49 -9.37 -3.60 13.58
C PRO A 49 -10.89 -3.45 13.69
N LYS A 50 -11.34 -2.42 14.41
CA LYS A 50 -12.78 -2.15 14.55
C LYS A 50 -13.31 -1.52 13.27
N LEU A 51 -14.18 -2.23 12.56
CA LEU A 51 -14.77 -1.79 11.30
C LEU A 51 -16.30 -1.76 11.41
N ASN A 52 -16.91 -0.70 10.88
CA ASN A 52 -18.34 -0.57 10.62
C ASN A 52 -18.66 -0.91 9.15
N PHE A 53 -17.85 -1.78 8.54
CA PHE A 53 -17.95 -2.20 7.16
C PHE A 53 -17.86 -3.73 7.06
N GLN A 54 -18.71 -4.30 6.21
CA GLN A 54 -18.70 -5.72 5.88
C GLN A 54 -18.90 -5.89 4.38
N HIS A 55 -18.27 -6.92 3.82
CA HIS A 55 -18.41 -7.27 2.41
C HIS A 55 -18.19 -8.77 2.23
N PRO A 56 -18.97 -9.48 1.40
CA PRO A 56 -18.82 -10.94 1.22
C PRO A 56 -17.47 -11.37 0.60
N ALA A 57 -16.76 -10.42 -0.03
CA ALA A 57 -15.42 -10.67 -0.55
C ALA A 57 -14.31 -10.48 0.50
N LEU A 58 -14.60 -9.91 1.67
CA LEU A 58 -13.61 -9.56 2.69
C LEU A 58 -13.52 -10.65 3.77
N GLU A 59 -12.31 -11.18 3.95
CA GLU A 59 -11.97 -12.17 4.97
C GLU A 59 -10.79 -11.68 5.81
N PHE A 60 -10.91 -11.82 7.13
CA PHE A 60 -9.81 -11.58 8.07
C PHE A 60 -9.12 -12.89 8.42
N ILE A 61 -7.80 -12.87 8.45
CA ILE A 61 -6.98 -13.93 9.03
C ILE A 61 -6.12 -13.33 10.15
N GLN A 62 -6.10 -14.01 11.29
CA GLN A 62 -5.27 -13.65 12.42
C GLN A 62 -3.99 -14.50 12.44
N VAL A 63 -2.86 -13.86 12.68
CA VAL A 63 -1.55 -14.51 12.82
C VAL A 63 -1.12 -14.54 14.30
N ASP A 64 -0.27 -15.50 14.63
CA ASP A 64 0.16 -15.81 16.00
C ASP A 64 1.66 -15.58 16.27
N PHE A 65 2.43 -15.17 15.26
CA PHE A 65 3.82 -14.80 15.45
C PHE A 65 3.97 -13.44 16.15
N ASP A 66 5.15 -13.19 16.72
CA ASP A 66 5.43 -11.96 17.46
C ASP A 66 5.42 -10.70 16.57
N PRO A 67 4.69 -9.62 16.95
CA PRO A 67 4.76 -8.35 16.25
C PRO A 67 6.12 -7.66 16.49
N PRO A 68 6.57 -6.78 15.59
CA PRO A 68 7.89 -6.13 15.63
C PRO A 68 7.93 -4.96 16.64
N THR A 69 7.59 -5.22 17.90
CA THR A 69 7.63 -4.23 18.99
C THR A 69 9.08 -3.90 19.36
N ALA A 70 9.34 -2.75 19.99
CA ALA A 70 10.70 -2.41 20.45
C ALA A 70 11.30 -3.53 21.31
N LYS A 71 10.52 -4.07 22.25
CA LYS A 71 10.90 -5.21 23.09
C LYS A 71 11.22 -6.48 22.29
N ASN A 72 10.45 -6.80 21.25
CA ASN A 72 10.70 -7.98 20.43
C ASN A 72 11.89 -7.79 19.49
N ILE A 73 12.14 -6.55 19.07
CA ILE A 73 13.29 -6.17 18.25
C ILE A 73 14.59 -6.22 19.06
N GLU A 74 14.60 -5.75 20.30
CA GLU A 74 15.77 -5.81 21.20
C GLU A 74 16.26 -7.24 21.48
N LYS A 75 15.36 -8.23 21.41
CA LYS A 75 15.74 -9.65 21.51
C LYS A 75 16.60 -10.12 20.33
N LEU A 76 16.56 -9.40 19.22
CA LEU A 76 17.28 -9.72 18.01
C LEU A 76 18.59 -8.92 17.99
N GLN A 77 19.72 -9.62 18.05
CA GLN A 77 21.05 -9.00 18.15
C GLN A 77 21.37 -8.23 16.86
N SER A 78 21.54 -6.90 16.94
CA SER A 78 21.93 -6.05 15.80
C SER A 78 22.77 -4.85 16.24
N ASP A 79 23.81 -4.55 15.47
CA ASP A 79 24.72 -3.41 15.68
C ASP A 79 24.13 -2.05 15.23
N ASP A 80 23.00 -2.05 14.50
CA ASP A 80 22.29 -0.84 14.06
C ASP A 80 20.78 -0.96 14.35
N PRO A 81 20.32 -0.51 15.54
CA PRO A 81 18.94 -0.68 15.98
C PRO A 81 17.90 0.00 15.07
N LEU A 82 18.26 1.09 14.38
CA LEU A 82 17.30 1.84 13.57
C LEU A 82 17.04 1.14 12.24
N ASN A 83 18.11 0.75 11.53
CA ASN A 83 17.99 -0.04 10.31
C ASN A 83 17.30 -1.37 10.60
N TYR A 84 17.63 -1.97 11.74
CA TYR A 84 17.04 -3.22 12.18
C TYR A 84 15.54 -3.11 12.48
N ARG A 85 15.10 -2.02 13.11
CA ARG A 85 13.67 -1.77 13.37
C ARG A 85 12.85 -1.66 12.08
N ASN A 86 13.39 -1.04 11.04
CA ASN A 86 12.72 -0.97 9.74
C ASN A 86 12.68 -2.35 9.08
N ALA A 87 13.78 -3.11 9.10
CA ALA A 87 13.80 -4.48 8.60
C ALA A 87 12.79 -5.39 9.30
N ALA A 88 12.62 -5.26 10.62
CA ALA A 88 11.64 -6.04 11.37
C ALA A 88 10.18 -5.71 11.01
N LYS A 89 9.87 -4.43 10.73
CA LYS A 89 8.55 -4.00 10.25
C LYS A 89 8.25 -4.53 8.85
N GLU A 90 9.23 -4.46 7.95
CA GLU A 90 9.10 -5.04 6.60
C GLU A 90 8.96 -6.57 6.66
N ALA A 91 9.66 -7.22 7.59
CA ALA A 91 9.54 -8.66 7.83
C ALA A 91 8.15 -9.06 8.33
N ASP A 92 7.58 -8.29 9.26
CA ASP A 92 6.19 -8.47 9.71
C ASP A 92 5.20 -8.36 8.52
N LYS A 93 5.35 -7.33 7.68
CA LYS A 93 4.55 -7.14 6.47
C LYS A 93 4.69 -8.33 5.51
N ALA A 94 5.91 -8.74 5.19
CA ALA A 94 6.19 -9.84 4.28
C ALA A 94 5.64 -11.18 4.82
N LYS A 95 5.81 -11.49 6.10
CA LYS A 95 5.21 -12.68 6.74
C LYS A 95 3.70 -12.68 6.62
N LYS A 96 3.04 -11.53 6.82
CA LYS A 96 1.59 -11.40 6.63
C LYS A 96 1.18 -11.64 5.19
N ILE A 97 1.92 -11.10 4.23
CA ILE A 97 1.66 -11.34 2.80
C ILE A 97 1.78 -12.83 2.50
N MET A 98 2.84 -13.50 2.97
CA MET A 98 3.02 -14.95 2.82
C MET A 98 1.85 -15.75 3.39
N GLN A 99 1.38 -15.41 4.60
CA GLN A 99 0.22 -16.06 5.21
C GLN A 99 -1.07 -15.82 4.43
N GLY A 100 -1.28 -14.59 3.94
CA GLY A 100 -2.41 -14.24 3.08
C GLY A 100 -2.44 -15.06 1.79
N VAL A 101 -1.30 -15.13 1.10
CA VAL A 101 -1.11 -15.93 -0.13
C VAL A 101 -1.32 -17.42 0.14
N ALA A 102 -0.79 -17.94 1.25
CA ALA A 102 -0.96 -19.35 1.63
C ALA A 102 -2.45 -19.68 1.89
N TYR A 103 -3.14 -18.86 2.69
CA TYR A 103 -4.56 -19.00 2.99
C TYR A 103 -5.43 -18.95 1.73
N SER A 104 -5.10 -18.05 0.80
CA SER A 104 -5.92 -17.80 -0.38
C SER A 104 -5.76 -18.83 -1.49
N LYS A 105 -4.84 -19.81 -1.37
CA LYS A 105 -4.67 -20.89 -2.37
C LYS A 105 -5.96 -21.65 -2.67
N LYS A 106 -6.86 -21.78 -1.69
CA LYS A 106 -8.19 -22.41 -1.84
C LYS A 106 -9.08 -21.76 -2.90
N TYR A 107 -8.76 -20.53 -3.31
CA TYR A 107 -9.55 -19.73 -4.24
C TYR A 107 -9.05 -19.80 -5.69
N ASN A 108 -7.95 -20.51 -5.97
CA ASN A 108 -7.37 -20.62 -7.31
C ASN A 108 -7.25 -19.26 -8.03
N ALA A 109 -6.62 -18.28 -7.37
CA ALA A 109 -6.45 -16.93 -7.88
C ALA A 109 -5.72 -16.93 -9.24
N SER A 110 -6.17 -16.11 -10.19
CA SER A 110 -5.38 -15.82 -11.40
C SER A 110 -4.33 -14.75 -11.12
N HIS A 111 -4.64 -13.79 -10.25
CA HIS A 111 -3.79 -12.66 -9.92
C HIS A 111 -3.77 -12.34 -8.43
N TYR A 112 -2.68 -11.72 -7.98
CA TYR A 112 -2.55 -11.12 -6.66
C TYR A 112 -2.19 -9.65 -6.77
N MET A 113 -2.62 -8.87 -5.78
CA MET A 113 -2.14 -7.52 -5.52
C MET A 113 -1.98 -7.33 -4.02
N VAL A 114 -0.83 -6.82 -3.58
CA VAL A 114 -0.66 -6.36 -2.20
C VAL A 114 -1.13 -4.91 -2.10
N VAL A 115 -1.91 -4.60 -1.07
CA VAL A 115 -2.43 -3.25 -0.81
C VAL A 115 -2.10 -2.88 0.62
N ASP A 116 -1.45 -1.73 0.82
CA ASP A 116 -1.17 -1.22 2.16
C ASP A 116 -2.46 -0.78 2.84
N ALA A 117 -2.53 -0.98 4.16
CA ALA A 117 -3.76 -0.89 4.94
C ALA A 117 -4.28 0.55 5.17
N ASP A 118 -3.62 1.55 4.61
CA ASP A 118 -3.97 2.97 4.64
C ASP A 118 -4.11 3.60 3.24
N ASP A 119 -3.90 2.81 2.18
CA ASP A 119 -3.98 3.24 0.79
C ASP A 119 -5.36 3.03 0.17
N CYS A 120 -5.59 3.64 -0.99
CA CYS A 120 -6.79 3.43 -1.80
C CYS A 120 -6.39 3.01 -3.22
N ILE A 121 -7.20 2.19 -3.89
CA ILE A 121 -6.94 1.69 -5.25
C ILE A 121 -8.08 2.06 -6.20
N SER A 122 -7.79 2.10 -7.50
CA SER A 122 -8.84 2.26 -8.52
C SER A 122 -9.79 1.07 -8.47
N LYS A 123 -11.08 1.35 -8.67
CA LYS A 123 -12.13 0.33 -8.79
C LYS A 123 -12.06 -0.54 -10.05
N HIS A 124 -11.12 -0.29 -10.95
CA HIS A 124 -11.03 -1.00 -12.24
C HIS A 124 -10.00 -2.14 -12.27
N ILE A 125 -9.26 -2.38 -11.18
CA ILE A 125 -8.17 -3.36 -11.14
C ILE A 125 -8.67 -4.81 -11.29
N ALA A 126 -9.75 -5.19 -10.60
CA ALA A 126 -10.29 -6.54 -10.74
C ALA A 126 -10.85 -6.82 -12.13
N LYS A 127 -11.44 -5.80 -12.77
CA LYS A 127 -11.92 -5.91 -14.15
C LYS A 127 -10.77 -6.10 -15.13
N LEU A 128 -9.66 -5.37 -14.95
CA LEU A 128 -8.43 -5.57 -15.73
C LEU A 128 -7.90 -7.00 -15.60
N ALA A 129 -7.79 -7.53 -14.38
CA ALA A 129 -7.29 -8.88 -14.13
C ALA A 129 -8.25 -10.00 -14.61
N GLU A 130 -9.55 -9.70 -14.71
CA GLU A 130 -10.57 -10.59 -15.28
C GLU A 130 -10.51 -10.63 -16.81
N GLU A 131 -10.20 -9.50 -17.45
CA GLU A 131 -10.13 -9.36 -18.91
C GLU A 131 -8.76 -9.70 -19.50
N ASP A 132 -7.83 -10.24 -18.72
CA ASP A 132 -6.52 -10.66 -19.20
C ASP A 132 -6.61 -11.89 -20.10
N THR A 133 -6.79 -11.66 -21.39
CA THR A 133 -6.76 -12.72 -22.42
C THR A 133 -5.35 -12.99 -22.95
N ASN A 134 -4.40 -12.09 -22.68
CA ASN A 134 -3.06 -12.14 -23.26
C ASN A 134 -2.05 -12.83 -22.33
N ASN A 135 -2.49 -13.28 -21.15
CA ASN A 135 -1.67 -13.94 -20.13
C ASN A 135 -0.41 -13.15 -19.79
N VAL A 136 -0.55 -11.82 -19.68
CA VAL A 136 0.61 -10.97 -19.39
C VAL A 136 1.11 -11.29 -17.97
N PRO A 137 2.42 -11.20 -17.70
CA PRO A 137 2.96 -11.56 -16.38
C PRO A 137 2.35 -10.76 -15.22
N GLY A 138 1.92 -9.53 -15.50
CA GLY A 138 1.22 -8.65 -14.59
C GLY A 138 1.38 -7.20 -15.01
N TRP A 139 0.97 -6.30 -14.10
CA TRP A 139 1.07 -4.87 -14.27
C TRP A 139 1.73 -4.19 -13.08
N PHE A 140 2.42 -3.09 -13.34
CA PHE A 140 2.86 -2.15 -12.31
C PHE A 140 2.15 -0.81 -12.46
N ILE A 141 1.90 -0.15 -11.33
CA ILE A 141 1.27 1.16 -11.27
C ILE A 141 2.36 2.21 -11.56
N LYS A 142 2.46 2.61 -12.82
CA LYS A 142 3.33 3.71 -13.27
C LYS A 142 2.82 5.07 -12.78
N GLN A 143 1.49 5.24 -12.81
CA GLN A 143 0.79 6.46 -12.44
C GLN A 143 -0.05 6.24 -11.19
N GLY A 144 0.07 7.13 -10.22
CA GLY A 144 -0.71 7.07 -8.99
C GLY A 144 -0.66 8.39 -8.26
N TYR A 145 -1.43 8.52 -7.19
CA TYR A 145 -1.62 9.78 -6.50
C TYR A 145 -0.98 9.77 -5.13
N ILE A 146 -0.52 10.93 -4.66
CA ILE A 146 -0.09 11.16 -3.29
C ILE A 146 -1.09 12.10 -2.65
N TYR A 147 -1.73 11.64 -1.58
CA TYR A 147 -2.78 12.36 -0.87
C TYR A 147 -2.34 12.68 0.56
N ASN A 148 -2.29 13.97 0.88
CA ASN A 148 -2.14 14.40 2.26
C ASN A 148 -3.52 14.44 2.92
N GLU A 149 -3.70 13.71 4.01
CA GLU A 149 -4.99 13.59 4.68
C GLU A 149 -5.61 14.96 5.01
N GLY A 150 -6.92 15.08 4.78
CA GLY A 150 -7.67 16.32 4.97
C GLY A 150 -7.55 17.35 3.84
N SER A 151 -6.60 17.18 2.90
CA SER A 151 -6.43 18.08 1.76
C SER A 151 -7.59 18.01 0.75
N ASN A 152 -7.86 19.12 0.07
CA ASN A 152 -8.71 19.17 -1.13
C ASN A 152 -7.91 19.03 -2.45
N LEU A 153 -6.58 18.99 -2.34
CA LEU A 153 -5.63 18.82 -3.44
C LEU A 153 -4.93 17.47 -3.34
N ILE A 154 -4.54 16.93 -4.49
CA ILE A 154 -3.81 15.68 -4.61
C ILE A 154 -2.75 15.76 -5.71
N PHE A 155 -1.62 15.07 -5.55
CA PHE A 155 -0.52 15.10 -6.51
C PHE A 155 -0.48 13.81 -7.32
N LEU A 156 -0.71 13.89 -8.64
CA LEU A 156 -0.49 12.78 -9.56
C LEU A 156 1.02 12.61 -9.81
N ASN A 157 1.61 11.48 -9.43
CA ASN A 157 2.88 11.01 -9.97
C ASN A 157 2.63 10.40 -11.35
N LYS A 158 3.33 10.90 -12.38
CA LYS A 158 3.09 10.50 -13.78
C LYS A 158 3.88 9.27 -14.24
N ASN A 159 4.94 8.86 -13.55
CA ASN A 159 5.92 7.94 -14.15
C ASN A 159 6.56 6.92 -13.20
N THR A 160 6.58 7.13 -11.89
CA THR A 160 7.40 6.33 -10.98
C THR A 160 6.66 6.00 -9.69
N PHE A 161 5.35 5.78 -9.76
CA PHE A 161 4.56 5.51 -8.56
C PHE A 161 4.99 4.18 -7.89
N ASN A 162 5.33 3.15 -8.68
CA ASN A 162 5.83 1.86 -8.20
C ASN A 162 7.09 1.94 -7.31
N VAL A 163 7.92 2.97 -7.49
CA VAL A 163 9.12 3.23 -6.67
C VAL A 163 8.74 3.87 -5.31
N LEU A 164 7.55 4.47 -5.21
CA LEU A 164 7.15 5.26 -4.04
C LEU A 164 6.32 4.48 -3.02
N CYS A 165 5.53 3.51 -3.47
CA CYS A 165 4.49 2.88 -2.65
C CYS A 165 4.37 1.39 -3.01
N GLY A 166 4.18 0.54 -2.00
CA GLY A 166 4.05 -0.92 -2.16
C GLY A 166 2.73 -1.38 -2.79
N THR A 167 1.71 -0.53 -2.76
CA THR A 167 0.42 -0.72 -3.43
C THR A 167 0.56 -0.45 -4.93
N CYS A 168 1.38 -1.24 -5.62
CA CYS A 168 1.75 -0.92 -7.00
C CYS A 168 1.91 -2.10 -7.96
N ILE A 169 1.88 -3.35 -7.52
CA ILE A 169 2.02 -4.50 -8.42
C ILE A 169 0.76 -5.37 -8.40
N VAL A 170 0.26 -5.66 -9.59
CA VAL A 170 -0.69 -6.74 -9.85
C VAL A 170 0.07 -7.82 -10.61
N VAL A 171 0.08 -9.06 -10.14
CA VAL A 171 0.90 -10.11 -10.75
C VAL A 171 0.12 -11.42 -10.89
N ARG A 172 0.40 -12.20 -11.95
CA ARG A 172 -0.16 -13.56 -12.09
C ARG A 172 0.25 -14.42 -10.90
N SER A 173 -0.63 -15.34 -10.51
CA SER A 173 -0.50 -16.10 -9.26
C SER A 173 0.77 -16.93 -9.16
N GLU A 174 1.29 -17.44 -10.27
CA GLU A 174 2.56 -18.16 -10.34
C GLU A 174 3.79 -17.30 -10.01
N TYR A 175 3.68 -15.97 -10.08
CA TYR A 175 4.79 -15.05 -9.86
C TYR A 175 4.76 -14.33 -8.51
N ILE A 176 3.73 -14.51 -7.68
CA ILE A 176 3.59 -13.78 -6.40
C ILE A 176 4.78 -13.98 -5.46
N ASN A 177 5.36 -15.18 -5.45
CA ASN A 177 6.52 -15.48 -4.60
C ASN A 177 7.76 -14.70 -5.02
N GLN A 178 7.85 -14.21 -6.27
CA GLN A 178 8.97 -13.39 -6.72
C GLN A 178 8.96 -11.99 -6.11
N LEU A 179 7.81 -11.53 -5.61
CA LEU A 179 7.71 -10.27 -4.87
C LEU A 179 8.19 -10.40 -3.43
N LEU A 180 8.47 -11.61 -2.96
CA LEU A 180 8.86 -11.92 -1.60
C LEU A 180 10.31 -12.42 -1.57
N GLN A 181 11.18 -11.69 -0.91
CA GLN A 181 12.57 -12.11 -0.65
C GLN A 181 12.65 -12.73 0.73
N GLU A 182 13.47 -13.77 0.91
CA GLU A 182 13.53 -14.51 2.18
C GLU A 182 14.70 -14.09 3.11
N LYS A 183 15.71 -13.34 2.64
CA LYS A 183 16.99 -13.20 3.37
C LYS A 183 17.51 -11.75 3.46
N PRO A 184 18.14 -11.36 4.60
CA PRO A 184 18.21 -12.08 5.89
C PRO A 184 16.88 -12.05 6.68
N TYR A 185 15.96 -11.18 6.27
CA TYR A 185 14.58 -11.11 6.76
C TYR A 185 13.64 -11.12 5.55
N PRO A 186 12.42 -11.68 5.70
CA PRO A 186 11.41 -11.58 4.67
C PRO A 186 11.17 -10.12 4.25
N LEU A 187 11.10 -9.85 2.95
CA LEU A 187 10.83 -8.51 2.43
C LEU A 187 9.86 -8.60 1.26
N TYR A 188 8.85 -7.72 1.24
CA TYR A 188 8.03 -7.50 0.07
C TYR A 188 8.68 -6.42 -0.79
N ASN A 189 9.21 -6.82 -1.94
CA ASN A 189 9.77 -5.91 -2.92
C ASN A 189 8.71 -5.58 -3.98
N HIS A 190 8.63 -4.31 -4.35
CA HIS A 190 7.60 -3.79 -5.23
C HIS A 190 8.14 -2.86 -6.33
N ASP A 191 9.47 -2.66 -6.40
CA ASP A 191 10.08 -1.80 -7.41
C ASP A 191 10.36 -2.55 -8.72
N PHE A 192 9.47 -3.47 -9.10
CA PHE A 192 9.63 -4.30 -10.28
C PHE A 192 8.95 -3.67 -11.49
N THR A 193 9.71 -3.55 -12.57
CA THR A 193 9.17 -3.47 -13.94
C THR A 193 9.46 -4.74 -14.74
N THR A 194 10.39 -5.56 -14.23
CA THR A 194 10.75 -6.90 -14.72
C THR A 194 10.94 -7.79 -13.49
N LEU A 195 10.38 -8.99 -13.53
CA LEU A 195 10.49 -9.98 -12.48
C LEU A 195 11.88 -10.63 -12.47
N GLY A 196 12.22 -11.33 -11.38
CA GLY A 196 13.54 -11.96 -11.23
C GLY A 196 13.85 -13.03 -12.29
N THR A 197 12.81 -13.65 -12.85
CA THR A 197 12.90 -14.63 -13.93
C THR A 197 12.92 -14.02 -15.34
N GLY A 198 12.81 -12.69 -15.47
CA GLY A 198 12.98 -11.96 -16.74
C GLY A 198 11.68 -11.50 -17.41
N GLU A 199 10.51 -11.89 -16.89
CA GLU A 199 9.21 -11.49 -17.39
C GLU A 199 8.96 -10.00 -17.14
N LYS A 200 8.54 -9.29 -18.20
CA LYS A 200 8.29 -7.84 -18.13
C LYS A 200 6.86 -7.56 -17.70
N LEU A 201 6.71 -6.77 -16.65
CA LEU A 201 5.40 -6.25 -16.23
C LEU A 201 4.99 -5.08 -17.13
N GLN A 202 3.70 -4.99 -17.43
CA GLN A 202 3.16 -3.88 -18.22
C GLN A 202 2.77 -2.69 -17.33
N PRO A 203 2.86 -1.44 -17.80
CA PRO A 203 2.28 -0.34 -17.05
C PRO A 203 0.75 -0.49 -17.02
N LEU A 204 0.13 -0.27 -15.86
CA LEU A 204 -1.33 -0.17 -15.75
C LEU A 204 -1.84 0.96 -16.69
N PRO A 205 -2.94 0.75 -17.45
CA PRO A 205 -3.39 1.74 -18.44
C PRO A 205 -4.07 2.97 -17.83
N PHE A 206 -4.22 3.03 -16.51
CA PHE A 206 -4.82 4.14 -15.76
C PHE A 206 -4.05 4.38 -14.45
N PRO A 207 -4.25 5.52 -13.78
CA PRO A 207 -3.72 5.73 -12.44
C PRO A 207 -4.30 4.71 -11.44
N GLY A 208 -3.46 3.91 -10.79
CA GLY A 208 -3.92 2.70 -10.11
C GLY A 208 -4.17 2.83 -8.61
N ALA A 209 -3.48 3.74 -7.92
CA ALA A 209 -3.53 3.83 -6.46
C ALA A 209 -3.34 5.26 -5.93
N ILE A 210 -3.71 5.44 -4.67
CA ILE A 210 -3.48 6.62 -3.85
C ILE A 210 -2.63 6.20 -2.66
N TYR A 211 -1.44 6.79 -2.58
CA TYR A 211 -0.59 6.74 -1.41
C TYR A 211 -1.05 7.80 -0.40
N SER A 212 -1.61 7.36 0.73
CA SER A 212 -2.05 8.25 1.82
C SER A 212 -0.86 8.64 2.70
N ILE A 213 -0.66 9.93 2.94
CA ILE A 213 0.38 10.46 3.81
C ILE A 213 -0.19 11.46 4.82
N GLY A 214 0.58 11.76 5.86
CA GLY A 214 0.19 12.74 6.88
C GLY A 214 -0.85 12.20 7.86
N ASN A 215 -1.04 10.88 7.88
CA ASN A 215 -1.98 10.19 8.76
C ASN A 215 -1.36 9.74 10.09
N THR A 216 -0.08 10.08 10.35
CA THR A 216 0.74 9.71 11.52
C THR A 216 1.01 8.22 11.74
N GLU A 217 0.33 7.35 11.00
CA GLU A 217 0.41 5.89 11.14
C GLU A 217 1.32 5.24 10.07
N ASN A 218 1.73 5.98 9.02
CA ASN A 218 2.65 5.49 7.99
C ASN A 218 4.00 5.04 8.56
N TYR A 219 4.58 3.96 8.03
CA TYR A 219 5.94 3.55 8.41
C TYR A 219 7.04 4.42 7.79
N CYS A 220 6.92 4.77 6.51
CA CYS A 220 7.99 5.44 5.74
C CYS A 220 7.83 6.97 5.62
N SER A 221 6.60 7.49 5.72
CA SER A 221 6.32 8.93 5.60
C SER A 221 6.04 9.56 6.96
N THR A 222 7.07 9.64 7.80
CA THR A 222 6.99 10.35 9.08
C THR A 222 7.03 11.88 8.88
N PRO A 223 6.50 12.68 9.82
CA PRO A 223 6.59 14.14 9.79
C PRO A 223 8.02 14.68 9.62
N GLU A 224 9.02 14.01 10.21
CA GLU A 224 10.43 14.39 10.10
C GLU A 224 10.98 14.16 8.68
N ALA A 225 10.59 13.06 8.03
CA ALA A 225 10.97 12.77 6.65
C ALA A 225 10.38 13.79 5.67
N VAL A 226 9.10 14.19 5.89
CA VAL A 226 8.44 15.25 5.11
C VAL A 226 9.11 16.62 5.35
N LYS A 227 9.52 16.92 6.60
CA LYS A 227 10.22 18.17 6.94
C LYS A 227 11.61 18.27 6.31
N LYS A 228 12.39 17.17 6.32
CA LYS A 228 13.70 17.08 5.63
C LYS A 228 13.58 17.22 4.11
N MET A 229 12.49 16.74 3.51
CA MET A 229 12.25 16.87 2.08
C MET A 229 11.98 18.33 1.64
N ASN A 230 11.64 19.21 2.59
CA ASN A 230 11.29 20.62 2.36
C ASN A 230 12.36 21.63 2.82
N SER A 231 13.48 21.18 3.40
CA SER A 231 14.59 22.07 3.76
C SER A 231 15.58 22.21 2.60
N TYR A 232 15.38 23.22 1.74
CA TYR A 232 16.32 23.58 0.67
C TYR A 232 16.67 25.07 0.70
N ASN A 233 17.90 25.41 0.34
CA ASN A 233 18.34 26.79 0.11
C ASN A 233 17.72 27.32 -1.20
N PHE A 234 16.97 28.42 -1.09
CA PHE A 234 15.97 28.86 -2.09
C PHE A 234 16.50 29.53 -3.37
N LEU A 235 17.81 29.47 -3.69
CA LEU A 235 18.40 30.31 -4.76
C LEU A 235 19.52 29.65 -5.61
N THR A 236 19.58 28.32 -5.71
CA THR A 236 20.60 27.64 -6.54
C THR A 236 20.04 27.13 -7.88
N LYS A 237 20.91 26.90 -8.87
CA LYS A 237 20.52 26.24 -10.14
C LYS A 237 19.85 24.87 -9.89
N ASP A 238 20.37 24.12 -8.92
CA ASP A 238 19.82 22.84 -8.49
C ASP A 238 18.38 22.94 -7.96
N PHE A 239 18.01 24.08 -7.35
CA PHE A 239 16.65 24.34 -6.89
C PHE A 239 15.67 24.48 -8.07
N TYR A 240 16.01 25.27 -9.08
CA TYR A 240 15.17 25.41 -10.29
C TYR A 240 15.08 24.11 -11.08
N GLU A 241 16.18 23.38 -11.23
CA GLU A 241 16.15 22.05 -11.84
C GLU A 241 15.26 21.09 -11.05
N ASN A 242 15.31 21.12 -9.71
CA ASN A 242 14.42 20.31 -8.88
C ASN A 242 12.95 20.72 -9.02
N ILE A 243 12.65 22.01 -9.11
CA ILE A 243 11.27 22.49 -9.35
C ILE A 243 10.78 22.01 -10.71
N ILE A 244 11.56 22.19 -11.78
CA ILE A 244 11.17 21.73 -13.12
C ILE A 244 10.99 20.21 -13.12
N ARG A 245 11.90 19.44 -12.51
CA ARG A 245 11.74 17.99 -12.33
C ARG A 245 10.47 17.64 -11.56
N LYS A 246 10.16 18.32 -10.46
CA LYS A 246 8.94 18.11 -9.67
C LYS A 246 7.67 18.48 -10.46
N LEU A 247 7.66 19.57 -11.22
CA LEU A 247 6.53 19.99 -12.07
C LEU A 247 6.33 19.04 -13.27
N MET A 248 7.41 18.50 -13.83
CA MET A 248 7.31 17.48 -14.87
C MET A 248 6.79 16.16 -14.28
N LYS A 249 7.31 15.76 -13.11
CA LYS A 249 6.98 14.49 -12.46
C LYS A 249 5.57 14.46 -11.84
N TYR A 250 5.14 15.58 -11.28
CA TYR A 250 3.88 15.70 -10.54
C TYR A 250 2.88 16.62 -11.25
N ARG A 251 1.59 16.34 -11.09
CA ARG A 251 0.51 17.26 -11.49
C ARG A 251 -0.48 17.39 -10.34
N VAL A 252 -0.74 18.63 -9.92
CA VAL A 252 -1.78 18.91 -8.92
C VAL A 252 -3.16 18.69 -9.53
N LYS A 253 -4.04 18.05 -8.78
CA LYS A 253 -5.47 17.89 -9.10
C LYS A 253 -6.33 18.24 -7.89
N LEU A 254 -7.58 18.61 -8.15
CA LEU A 254 -8.61 18.73 -7.12
C LEU A 254 -9.20 17.35 -6.79
N VAL A 255 -9.50 17.13 -5.52
CA VAL A 255 -10.21 15.94 -5.05
C VAL A 255 -11.72 16.17 -5.21
N THR A 256 -12.24 15.86 -6.40
CA THR A 256 -13.67 15.98 -6.73
C THR A 256 -14.47 14.76 -6.24
N ASP A 257 -15.79 14.86 -6.21
CA ASP A 257 -16.65 13.72 -5.84
C ASP A 257 -16.50 12.54 -6.80
N GLY A 258 -16.30 12.82 -8.10
CA GLY A 258 -15.99 11.78 -9.08
C GLY A 258 -14.68 11.06 -8.74
N PHE A 259 -13.65 11.81 -8.33
CA PHE A 259 -12.39 11.25 -7.88
C PHE A 259 -12.55 10.40 -6.61
N ARG A 260 -13.35 10.86 -5.65
CA ARG A 260 -13.65 10.10 -4.42
C ARG A 260 -14.36 8.78 -4.75
N LYS A 261 -15.32 8.79 -5.68
CA LYS A 261 -16.01 7.57 -6.15
C LYS A 261 -15.10 6.61 -6.93
N GLU A 262 -14.11 7.13 -7.65
CA GLU A 262 -13.16 6.31 -8.41
C GLU A 262 -12.27 5.45 -7.50
N PHE A 263 -11.81 6.04 -6.39
CA PHE A 263 -10.85 5.41 -5.48
C PHE A 263 -11.42 5.00 -4.11
N GLY A 264 -12.67 5.36 -3.79
CA GLY A 264 -13.22 5.15 -2.45
C GLY A 264 -12.59 6.07 -1.40
N LEU A 265 -12.05 7.22 -1.82
CA LEU A 265 -11.37 8.18 -0.95
C LEU A 265 -12.37 9.05 -0.18
N THR A 266 -12.97 8.47 0.86
CA THR A 266 -13.80 9.24 1.80
C THR A 266 -12.94 10.22 2.60
N LYS A 267 -13.50 11.40 2.90
CA LYS A 267 -12.85 12.36 3.79
C LYS A 267 -12.90 11.79 5.21
N LEU A 268 -11.74 11.67 5.84
CA LEU A 268 -11.66 11.24 7.23
C LEU A 268 -11.80 12.46 8.13
N ASP A 269 -12.66 12.34 9.12
CA ASP A 269 -12.80 13.33 10.18
C ASP A 269 -12.22 12.77 11.48
N PHE A 270 -10.97 13.10 11.73
CA PHE A 270 -10.28 12.69 12.94
C PHE A 270 -10.66 13.54 14.17
N SER A 271 -11.48 14.59 14.02
CA SER A 271 -11.88 15.46 15.14
C SER A 271 -12.60 14.70 16.25
N SER A 272 -13.35 13.65 15.88
CA SER A 272 -14.03 12.73 16.80
C SER A 272 -13.08 11.81 17.59
N VAL A 273 -11.84 11.64 17.12
CA VAL A 273 -10.85 10.73 17.73
C VAL A 273 -9.90 11.46 18.67
N PHE A 274 -9.66 12.76 18.44
CA PHE A 274 -8.81 13.59 19.29
C PHE A 274 -9.57 14.32 20.42
N THR A 275 -10.89 14.08 20.56
CA THR A 275 -11.76 14.70 21.58
C THR A 275 -12.03 13.83 22.81
N LYS A 276 -11.25 12.76 23.02
CA LYS A 276 -11.30 11.93 24.24
C LYS A 276 -10.08 12.13 25.12
#